data_AF-A0A7J6PSQ1-F1
#
_entry.id   AF-A0A7J6PSQ1-F1
#
_cell.length_a   1.000
_cell.length_b   1.000
_cell.length_c   1.000
_cell.angle_alpha   90.00
_cell.angle_beta   90.00
_cell.angle_gamma   90.00
#
_symmetry.space_group_name_H-M   'P 1'
#
loop_
_entity.id
_entity.type
_entity.pdbx_description
1 polymer ?
#
loop_
_entity_poly.entity_id
_entity_poly.type
_entity_poly.pdbx_seq_one_letter_code
_entity_poly.pdbx_strand_id
1 'polypeptide(L)'
;MGAITSRFSRPASSSSSAASESAINVEGIVDFMHFIGQLKTLRRTGWVRSGVPDPESDCDHMHRCAVMAMLTPADKEDFDRQRTIRMALVHDLAEAVAGDITPFCGVSKEEKHKLERE
;
A
#
# COMPACT_ATOMS: atom_id res chain seq x y z
N MET A 1 20.74 26.57 -69.83
CA MET A 1 21.48 26.02 -68.68
C MET A 1 20.83 26.50 -67.39
N GLY A 2 20.41 25.59 -66.51
CA GLY A 2 20.26 25.85 -65.06
C GLY A 2 18.87 26.19 -64.52
N ALA A 3 17.96 25.21 -64.45
CA ALA A 3 16.77 25.30 -63.60
C ALA A 3 17.18 25.07 -62.13
N ILE A 4 16.95 26.05 -61.26
CA ILE A 4 17.14 25.93 -59.80
C ILE A 4 15.75 25.86 -59.16
N THR A 5 15.20 24.65 -59.08
CA THR A 5 14.04 24.36 -58.22
C THR A 5 14.57 23.96 -56.85
N SER A 6 14.53 24.88 -55.89
CA SER A 6 14.85 24.57 -54.49
C SER A 6 13.81 23.60 -53.93
N ARG A 7 14.26 22.39 -53.58
CA ARG A 7 13.43 21.36 -52.95
C ARG A 7 13.25 21.75 -51.49
N PHE A 8 12.07 22.27 -51.14
CA PHE A 8 11.62 22.31 -49.75
C PHE A 8 11.34 20.88 -49.30
N SER A 9 12.33 20.23 -48.69
CA SER A 9 12.17 18.94 -48.03
C SER A 9 11.34 19.14 -46.76
N ARG A 10 10.13 18.56 -46.72
CA ARG A 10 9.33 18.43 -45.50
C ARG A 10 10.17 17.68 -44.44
N PRO A 11 10.25 18.16 -43.18
CA PRO A 11 10.78 17.32 -42.12
C PRO A 11 9.86 16.11 -41.94
N ALA A 12 10.48 14.94 -41.83
CA ALA A 12 9.80 13.69 -41.53
C ALA A 12 8.97 13.86 -40.25
N SER A 13 7.73 13.38 -40.28
CA SER A 13 6.89 13.23 -39.11
C SER A 13 7.65 12.40 -38.09
N SER A 14 8.19 13.05 -37.06
CA SER A 14 8.66 12.38 -35.87
C SER A 14 7.45 11.66 -35.28
N SER A 15 7.41 10.35 -35.46
CA SER A 15 6.49 9.46 -34.76
C SER A 15 6.77 9.62 -33.27
N SER A 16 6.05 10.53 -32.62
CA SER A 16 5.94 10.52 -31.17
C SER A 16 5.26 9.20 -30.84
N SER A 17 6.04 8.22 -30.36
CA SER A 17 5.46 7.04 -29.72
C SER A 17 4.69 7.57 -28.52
N ALA A 18 3.37 7.67 -28.66
CA ALA A 18 2.48 7.94 -27.55
C ALA A 18 2.79 6.86 -26.50
N ALA A 19 3.36 7.27 -25.38
CA ALA A 19 3.37 6.44 -24.19
C ALA A 19 1.89 6.10 -23.94
N SER A 20 1.54 4.83 -24.06
CA SER A 20 0.20 4.37 -23.72
C SER A 20 0.01 4.65 -22.24
N GLU A 21 -0.84 5.62 -21.90
CA GLU A 21 -1.42 5.71 -20.57
C GLU A 21 -2.07 4.34 -20.31
N SER A 22 -1.47 3.55 -19.42
CA SER A 22 -2.06 2.30 -18.99
C SER A 22 -3.42 2.63 -18.38
N ALA A 23 -4.50 2.15 -19.00
CA ALA A 23 -5.83 2.30 -18.45
C ALA A 23 -5.82 1.79 -17.00
N ILE A 24 -6.38 2.59 -16.08
CA ILE A 24 -6.52 2.20 -14.68
C ILE A 24 -7.35 0.91 -14.64
N ASN A 25 -6.80 -0.16 -14.06
CA ASN A 25 -7.54 -1.40 -13.80
C ASN A 25 -8.49 -1.16 -12.62
N VAL A 26 -9.72 -0.73 -12.92
CA VAL A 26 -10.72 -0.38 -11.91
C VAL A 26 -11.17 -1.62 -11.15
N GLU A 27 -11.38 -2.74 -11.84
CA GLU A 27 -11.77 -4.01 -11.24
C GLU A 27 -10.73 -4.46 -10.20
N GLY A 28 -9.45 -4.45 -10.57
CA GLY A 28 -8.38 -4.81 -9.64
C GLY A 28 -8.26 -3.86 -8.43
N ILE A 29 -8.59 -2.57 -8.60
CA ILE A 29 -8.66 -1.64 -7.47
C ILE A 29 -9.83 -1.96 -6.56
N VAL A 30 -11.01 -2.29 -7.11
CA VAL A 30 -12.19 -2.65 -6.32
C VAL A 30 -11.93 -3.94 -5.54
N ASP A 31 -11.32 -4.94 -6.17
CA ASP A 31 -10.92 -6.18 -5.50
C ASP A 31 -9.93 -5.92 -4.36
N PHE A 32 -8.93 -5.06 -4.59
CA PHE A 32 -8.00 -4.65 -3.56
C PHE A 32 -8.67 -3.88 -2.42
N MET A 33 -9.64 -3.01 -2.73
CA MET A 33 -10.40 -2.27 -1.71
C MET A 33 -11.27 -3.20 -0.86
N HIS A 34 -11.84 -4.26 -1.45
CA HIS A 34 -12.52 -5.31 -0.69
C HIS A 34 -11.54 -6.10 0.17
N PHE A 35 -10.37 -6.44 -0.37
CA PHE A 35 -9.31 -7.15 0.34
C PHE A 35 -8.87 -6.40 1.61
N ILE A 36 -8.49 -5.13 1.50
CA ILE A 36 -8.09 -4.32 2.67
C ILE A 36 -9.27 -4.05 3.62
N GLY A 37 -10.50 -4.08 3.09
CA GLY A 37 -11.72 -3.92 3.86
C GLY A 37 -11.92 -5.00 4.93
N GLN A 38 -11.33 -6.18 4.76
CA GLN A 38 -11.38 -7.28 5.74
C GLN A 38 -10.77 -6.90 7.09
N LEU A 39 -9.77 -6.01 7.10
CA LEU A 39 -9.12 -5.50 8.31
C LEU A 39 -10.06 -4.71 9.22
N LYS A 40 -11.22 -4.25 8.71
CA LYS A 40 -12.23 -3.56 9.51
C LYS A 40 -12.99 -4.52 10.41
N THR A 41 -13.08 -5.80 10.05
CA THR A 41 -13.78 -6.81 10.85
C THR A 41 -12.83 -7.67 11.65
N LEU A 42 -11.56 -7.75 11.26
CA LEU A 42 -10.51 -8.40 12.04
C LEU A 42 -10.28 -7.65 13.35
N ARG A 43 -10.51 -8.35 14.47
CA ARG A 43 -10.33 -7.81 15.82
C ARG A 43 -8.92 -8.11 16.29
N ARG A 44 -8.28 -7.13 16.94
CA ARG A 44 -6.99 -7.30 17.58
C ARG A 44 -7.03 -8.43 18.62
N THR A 45 -6.46 -9.57 18.27
CA THR A 45 -6.48 -10.85 18.99
C THR A 45 -5.98 -10.70 20.43
N GLY A 46 -5.00 -9.82 20.68
CA GLY A 46 -4.52 -9.55 22.04
C GLY A 46 -5.63 -9.05 22.98
N TRP A 47 -6.50 -8.17 22.50
CA TRP A 47 -7.63 -7.63 23.26
C TRP A 47 -8.75 -8.65 23.40
N VAL A 48 -9.04 -9.41 22.34
CA VAL A 48 -10.02 -10.51 22.38
C VAL A 48 -9.65 -11.52 23.47
N ARG A 49 -8.39 -11.93 23.52
CA ARG A 49 -7.88 -12.89 24.53
C ARG A 49 -7.92 -12.34 25.96
N SER A 50 -7.84 -11.02 26.09
CA SER A 50 -7.92 -10.33 27.38
C SER A 50 -9.37 -10.10 27.84
N GLY A 51 -10.36 -10.53 27.06
CA GLY A 51 -11.78 -10.37 27.40
C GLY A 51 -12.29 -8.93 27.29
N VAL A 52 -11.61 -8.08 26.52
CA VAL A 52 -12.06 -6.69 26.29
C VAL A 52 -13.33 -6.71 25.44
N PRO A 53 -14.43 -6.07 25.88
CA PRO A 53 -15.63 -5.92 25.05
C PRO A 53 -15.35 -4.98 23.88
N ASP A 54 -15.89 -5.32 22.71
CA ASP A 54 -15.77 -4.54 21.46
C ASP A 54 -14.34 -4.04 21.17
N PRO A 55 -13.36 -4.96 21.06
CA PRO A 55 -11.97 -4.59 20.85
C PRO A 55 -11.78 -3.88 19.50
N GLU A 56 -10.77 -3.02 19.42
CA GLU A 56 -10.43 -2.32 18.18
C GLU A 56 -10.12 -3.29 17.03
N SER A 57 -10.38 -2.86 15.80
CA SER A 57 -9.94 -3.57 14.60
C SER A 57 -8.49 -3.21 14.24
N ASP A 58 -7.88 -4.00 13.36
CA ASP A 58 -6.55 -3.65 12.83
C ASP A 58 -6.60 -2.36 12.02
N CYS A 59 -7.70 -2.10 11.33
CA CYS A 59 -7.91 -0.82 10.65
C CYS A 59 -7.90 0.37 11.64
N ASP A 60 -8.53 0.23 12.81
CA ASP A 60 -8.51 1.25 13.86
C ASP A 60 -7.08 1.47 14.40
N HIS A 61 -6.35 0.36 14.61
CA HIS A 61 -4.96 0.38 15.05
C HIS A 61 -4.07 1.14 14.05
N MET A 62 -4.09 0.73 12.78
CA MET A 62 -3.28 1.31 11.70
C MET A 62 -3.61 2.79 11.47
N HIS A 63 -4.89 3.17 11.54
CA HIS A 63 -5.31 4.56 11.46
C HIS A 63 -4.68 5.40 12.58
N ARG A 64 -4.75 4.94 13.83
CA ARG A 64 -4.14 5.65 14.96
C ARG A 64 -2.62 5.70 14.84
N CYS A 65 -1.98 4.65 14.35
CA CYS A 65 -0.54 4.64 14.04
C CYS A 65 -0.15 5.68 12.99
N ALA A 66 -0.93 5.81 11.92
CA ALA A 66 -0.70 6.82 10.88
C ALA A 66 -0.85 8.25 11.43
N VAL A 67 -1.87 8.51 12.26
CA VAL A 67 -2.04 9.81 12.93
C VAL A 67 -0.88 10.11 13.89
N MET A 68 -0.41 9.12 14.65
CA MET A 68 0.78 9.30 15.49
C MET A 68 2.00 9.67 14.66
N ALA A 69 2.22 8.98 13.53
CA ALA A 69 3.31 9.32 12.60
C ALA A 69 3.20 10.75 12.05
N MET A 70 1.98 11.23 11.77
CA MET A 70 1.74 12.62 11.36
C MET A 70 2.09 13.65 12.43
N LEU A 71 2.02 13.30 13.72
CA LEU A 71 2.26 14.20 14.83
C LEU A 71 3.68 14.11 15.41
N THR A 72 4.42 13.04 15.12
CA THR A 72 5.79 12.84 15.59
C THR A 72 6.71 13.99 15.13
N PRO A 73 7.46 14.66 16.02
CA PRO A 73 8.41 15.70 15.63
C PRO A 73 9.44 15.17 14.60
N ALA A 74 9.76 15.97 13.59
CA ALA A 74 10.77 15.63 12.57
C ALA A 74 12.17 16.11 12.96
N ASP A 75 12.43 16.29 14.25
CA ASP A 75 13.70 16.77 14.80
C ASP A 75 14.79 15.69 14.84
N LYS A 76 14.48 14.45 14.43
CA LYS A 76 15.43 13.37 14.25
C LYS A 76 15.87 13.30 12.79
N GLU A 77 17.19 13.34 12.55
CA GLU A 77 17.79 13.34 11.20
C GLU A 77 17.37 12.14 10.33
N ASP A 78 16.88 11.05 10.92
CA ASP A 78 16.51 9.82 10.21
C ASP A 78 14.99 9.57 10.12
N PHE A 79 14.14 10.54 10.46
CA PHE A 79 12.67 10.36 10.45
C PHE A 79 12.00 10.92 9.18
N ASP A 80 11.69 10.04 8.22
CA ASP A 80 10.82 10.38 7.10
C ASP A 80 9.34 10.15 7.46
N ARG A 81 8.67 11.24 7.83
CA ARG A 81 7.24 11.28 8.17
C ARG A 81 6.35 10.64 7.09
N GLN A 82 6.58 10.94 5.82
CA GLN A 82 5.73 10.47 4.72
C GLN A 82 5.89 8.96 4.54
N ARG A 83 7.13 8.46 4.61
CA ARG A 83 7.39 7.03 4.61
C ARG A 83 6.75 6.34 5.80
N THR A 84 6.86 6.90 7.01
CA THR A 84 6.27 6.31 8.22
C THR A 84 4.74 6.24 8.14
N ILE A 85 4.07 7.30 7.65
CA ILE A 85 2.61 7.28 7.46
C ILE A 85 2.21 6.16 6.48
N ARG A 86 2.89 6.06 5.33
CA ARG A 86 2.61 5.00 4.35
C ARG A 86 2.85 3.61 4.93
N MET A 87 3.93 3.42 5.69
CA MET A 87 4.21 2.17 6.40
C MET A 87 3.10 1.82 7.39
N ALA A 88 2.69 2.77 8.25
CA ALA A 88 1.64 2.54 9.24
C ALA A 88 0.33 2.07 8.58
N LEU A 89 0.00 2.62 7.41
CA LEU A 89 -1.17 2.24 6.62
C LEU A 89 -1.11 0.87 5.94
N VAL A 90 0.05 0.18 5.93
CA VAL A 90 0.19 -1.12 5.25
C VAL A 90 0.89 -2.19 6.06
N HIS A 91 1.43 -1.88 7.25
CA HIS A 91 2.30 -2.82 7.97
C HIS A 91 1.60 -4.12 8.40
N ASP A 92 0.31 -4.04 8.75
CA ASP A 92 -0.52 -5.20 9.11
C ASP A 92 -1.41 -5.66 7.95
N LEU A 93 -1.12 -5.25 6.71
CA LEU A 93 -1.95 -5.60 5.56
C LEU A 93 -2.04 -7.13 5.34
N ALA A 94 -0.98 -7.86 5.65
CA ALA A 94 -0.95 -9.32 5.55
C ALA A 94 -1.88 -10.01 6.55
N GLU A 95 -2.27 -9.34 7.64
CA GLU A 95 -3.21 -9.88 8.63
C GLU A 95 -4.61 -10.06 8.03
N ALA A 96 -4.94 -9.40 6.91
CA ALA A 96 -6.16 -9.66 6.16
C ALA A 96 -6.27 -11.10 5.64
N VAL A 97 -5.14 -11.80 5.48
CA VAL A 97 -5.07 -13.23 5.11
C VAL A 97 -4.63 -14.08 6.29
N ALA A 98 -3.55 -13.69 6.96
CA ALA A 98 -2.91 -14.47 8.02
C ALA A 98 -3.68 -14.42 9.37
N GLY A 99 -4.51 -13.40 9.57
CA GLY A 99 -5.08 -13.01 10.86
C GLY A 99 -4.07 -12.30 11.77
N ASP A 100 -4.56 -11.65 12.84
CA ASP A 100 -3.71 -11.03 13.88
C ASP A 100 -3.11 -12.12 14.79
N ILE A 101 -1.87 -12.51 14.49
CA ILE A 101 -1.14 -13.58 15.19
C ILE A 101 -0.37 -13.00 16.38
N THR A 102 -0.80 -13.37 17.59
CA THR A 102 -0.13 -12.99 18.85
C THR A 102 0.90 -14.03 19.31
N PRO A 103 1.83 -13.67 20.24
CA PRO A 103 2.79 -14.61 20.82
C PRO A 103 2.16 -15.84 21.49
N PHE A 104 0.88 -15.78 21.84
CA PHE A 104 0.17 -16.85 22.53
C PHE A 104 -0.65 -17.75 21.57
N CYS A 105 -0.59 -17.52 20.26
CA CYS A 105 -1.29 -18.33 19.25
C CYS A 105 -0.57 -19.67 18.96
N GLY A 106 0.64 -19.89 19.50
CA GLY A 106 1.39 -21.12 19.28
C GLY A 106 1.98 -21.28 17.87
N VAL A 107 1.95 -20.20 17.08
CA VAL A 107 2.50 -20.15 15.72
C VAL A 107 3.98 -19.81 15.79
N SER A 108 4.83 -20.60 15.15
CA SER A 108 6.27 -20.33 15.07
C SER A 108 6.57 -19.08 14.25
N LYS A 109 7.76 -18.49 14.41
CA LYS A 109 8.15 -17.31 13.62
C LYS A 109 8.20 -17.63 12.13
N GLU A 110 8.68 -18.82 11.79
CA GLU A 110 8.80 -19.33 10.43
C GLU A 110 7.43 -19.54 9.79
N GLU A 111 6.47 -20.08 10.54
CA GLU A 111 5.10 -20.29 10.10
C GLU A 111 4.34 -18.96 9.94
N LYS A 112 4.46 -18.05 10.92
CA LYS A 112 3.90 -16.68 10.82
C LYS A 112 4.40 -16.01 9.55
N HIS A 113 5.71 -16.05 9.31
CA HIS A 113 6.29 -15.44 8.12
C HIS A 113 5.88 -16.14 6.82
N LYS A 114 5.53 -17.44 6.86
CA LYS A 114 4.96 -18.13 5.70
C LYS A 114 3.55 -17.62 5.41
N LEU A 115 2.69 -17.55 6.42
CA LEU A 115 1.31 -17.07 6.31
C LEU A 115 1.24 -15.62 5.81
N GLU A 116 2.16 -14.76 6.25
CA GLU A 116 2.20 -13.34 5.84
C GLU A 116 2.71 -13.10 4.41
N ARG A 117 3.24 -14.13 3.73
CA ARG A 117 3.75 -14.02 2.35
C ARG A 117 2.77 -14.55 1.30
N GLU A 118 1.74 -15.27 1.73
CA GLU A 118 0.70 -15.84 0.87
C GLU A 118 -0.36 -14.78 0.52
#